data_AF-A0A924JQL0-F1
#
_entry.id   AF-A0A924JQL0-F1
#
_cell.length_a   1.000
_cell.length_b   1.000
_cell.length_c   1.000
_cell.angle_alpha   90.00
_cell.angle_beta   90.00
_cell.angle_gamma   90.00
#
_symmetry.space_group_name_H-M   'P 1'
#
loop_
_entity.id
_entity.type
_entity.pdbx_description
1 polymer ?
#
loop_
_entity_poly.entity_id
_entity_poly.type
_entity_poly.pdbx_seq_one_letter_code
_entity_poly.pdbx_strand_id
1 'polypeptide(L)'
;LMDLETGATFPVKAKSVISSTGVWTEESQSLAGNDGGLRVLASKGIHIGVPRDRIEGEAGLILQTSKSVLFVIPWSRYWVIGTTDTPWTEDLMNPVATATDIDYVIAEANKVLARPISHADVVGNWAGLRPLLQPGTKTGTQSAKVSREHTVASSAPGLVSIAGGKFTTYRVMAKDAVDFSLGAAAKGRPSVTEHIPLIGADGFKAAETELRSIVDGLGWSSSMTDHLFHRYGANVRDIAEIAQKDPSLAVSLEHAPAYLRAEIVYAITHEGALHLDDLMMRRTRMVYEYLDEAMDALPEVAELAKSVLGWSDQQAEREIELYRKRAAADADAADQPDDASAARARAAAVEIVPMIDLGASS
;
A
#
# COMPACT_ATOMS: atom_id res chain seq x y z
N LEU A 1 -7.82 -16.04 16.41
CA LEU A 1 -6.85 -15.23 15.65
C LEU A 1 -5.45 -15.73 16.00
N MET A 2 -4.50 -15.59 15.09
CA MET A 2 -3.09 -15.87 15.32
C MET A 2 -2.31 -14.57 15.12
N ASP A 3 -1.43 -14.26 16.06
CA ASP A 3 -0.38 -13.26 15.89
C ASP A 3 0.77 -13.91 15.11
N LEU A 4 1.07 -13.40 13.91
CA LEU A 4 2.10 -13.97 13.05
C LEU A 4 3.53 -13.62 13.49
N GLU A 5 3.70 -12.58 14.31
CA GLU A 5 5.01 -12.20 14.87
C GLU A 5 5.47 -13.22 15.92
N THR A 6 4.54 -13.65 16.77
CA THR A 6 4.83 -14.48 17.94
C THR A 6 4.36 -15.93 17.79
N GLY A 7 3.50 -16.21 16.81
CA GLY A 7 2.78 -17.48 16.67
C GLY A 7 1.70 -17.71 17.72
N ALA A 8 1.45 -16.72 18.61
CA ALA A 8 0.47 -16.87 19.67
C ALA A 8 -0.96 -16.90 19.11
N THR A 9 -1.76 -17.85 19.59
CA THR A 9 -3.17 -17.96 19.20
C THR A 9 -4.06 -17.52 20.35
N PHE A 10 -5.12 -16.77 20.02
CA PHE A 10 -6.10 -16.32 20.99
C PHE A 10 -7.51 -16.30 20.42
N PRO A 11 -8.52 -16.69 21.22
CA PRO A 11 -9.92 -16.64 20.82
C PRO A 11 -10.43 -15.19 20.89
N VAL A 12 -11.18 -14.78 19.86
CA VAL A 12 -11.90 -13.50 19.86
C VAL A 12 -13.39 -13.79 19.70
N LYS A 13 -14.21 -13.16 20.55
CA LYS A 13 -15.68 -13.23 20.47
C LYS A 13 -16.22 -11.89 20.02
N ALA A 14 -17.01 -11.90 18.95
CA ALA A 14 -17.68 -10.72 18.42
C ALA A 14 -19.16 -11.02 18.16
N LYS A 15 -20.00 -9.97 18.22
CA LYS A 15 -21.42 -10.08 17.84
C LYS A 15 -21.61 -10.18 16.32
N SER A 16 -20.71 -9.56 15.58
CA SER A 16 -20.62 -9.62 14.12
C SER A 16 -19.16 -9.52 13.70
N VAL A 17 -18.81 -10.18 12.59
CA VAL A 17 -17.52 -10.12 11.93
C VAL A 17 -17.73 -9.58 10.51
N ILE A 18 -16.99 -8.55 10.14
CA ILE A 18 -16.95 -8.02 8.77
C ILE A 18 -15.66 -8.48 8.12
N SER A 19 -15.77 -9.27 7.05
CA SER A 19 -14.67 -9.71 6.19
C SER A 19 -14.48 -8.73 5.03
N SER A 20 -13.40 -7.95 5.08
CA SER A 20 -13.02 -6.97 4.07
C SER A 20 -11.62 -7.29 3.50
N THR A 21 -11.44 -8.52 3.04
CA THR A 21 -10.14 -9.12 2.71
C THR A 21 -9.81 -9.06 1.21
N GLY A 22 -10.42 -8.14 0.45
CA GLY A 22 -10.01 -7.86 -0.93
C GLY A 22 -10.03 -9.10 -1.83
N VAL A 23 -8.89 -9.42 -2.45
CA VAL A 23 -8.74 -10.60 -3.33
C VAL A 23 -8.87 -11.93 -2.58
N TRP A 24 -8.64 -11.94 -1.27
CA TRP A 24 -8.79 -13.12 -0.39
C TRP A 24 -10.23 -13.31 0.13
N THR A 25 -11.22 -12.58 -0.41
CA THR A 25 -12.62 -12.67 0.05
C THR A 25 -13.14 -14.11 0.01
N GLU A 26 -12.83 -14.87 -1.05
CA GLU A 26 -13.32 -16.25 -1.19
C GLU A 26 -12.68 -17.20 -0.17
N GLU A 27 -11.40 -17.05 0.15
CA GLU A 27 -10.73 -17.84 1.18
C GLU A 27 -11.31 -17.52 2.56
N SER A 28 -11.47 -16.23 2.86
CA SER A 28 -11.96 -15.76 4.17
C SER A 28 -13.40 -16.21 4.44
N GLN A 29 -14.28 -16.15 3.43
CA GLN A 29 -15.68 -16.59 3.62
C GLN A 29 -15.81 -18.12 3.73
N SER A 30 -14.88 -18.87 3.13
CA SER A 30 -14.91 -20.35 3.14
C SER A 30 -14.65 -20.92 4.54
N LEU A 31 -13.98 -20.15 5.42
CA LEU A 31 -13.82 -20.48 6.84
C LEU A 31 -15.16 -20.65 7.59
N ALA A 32 -16.26 -20.12 7.04
CA ALA A 32 -17.59 -20.29 7.61
C ALA A 32 -18.20 -21.68 7.31
N GLY A 33 -17.51 -22.56 6.58
CA GLY A 33 -17.92 -23.94 6.33
C GLY A 33 -19.18 -24.09 5.48
N ASN A 34 -19.48 -23.12 4.61
CA ASN A 34 -20.62 -23.17 3.70
C ASN A 34 -20.24 -22.68 2.30
N ASP A 35 -21.02 -23.09 1.30
CA ASP A 35 -20.79 -22.76 -0.10
C ASP A 35 -21.27 -21.35 -0.50
N GLY A 36 -21.76 -20.56 0.45
CA GLY A 36 -22.26 -19.21 0.23
C GLY A 36 -21.15 -18.14 0.09
N GLY A 37 -21.58 -16.91 -0.20
CA GLY A 37 -20.73 -15.72 -0.25
C GLY A 37 -20.54 -15.14 -1.66
N LEU A 38 -19.52 -14.30 -1.76
CA LEU A 38 -19.17 -13.56 -2.97
C LEU A 38 -18.23 -14.39 -3.85
N ARG A 39 -18.12 -14.00 -5.12
CA ARG A 39 -17.15 -14.56 -6.07
C ARG A 39 -16.29 -13.43 -6.62
N VAL A 40 -14.97 -13.56 -6.48
CA VAL A 40 -14.00 -12.49 -6.74
C VAL A 40 -12.89 -13.06 -7.62
N LEU A 41 -12.63 -12.39 -8.74
CA LEU A 41 -11.45 -12.65 -9.56
C LEU A 41 -10.38 -11.58 -9.30
N ALA A 42 -9.12 -11.98 -9.39
CA ALA A 42 -8.01 -11.05 -9.37
C ALA A 42 -7.65 -10.60 -10.79
N SER A 43 -7.41 -9.30 -10.96
CA SER A 43 -6.75 -8.76 -12.16
C SER A 43 -5.54 -7.95 -11.74
N LYS A 44 -4.38 -8.21 -12.35
CA LYS A 44 -3.15 -7.48 -12.11
C LYS A 44 -3.15 -6.16 -12.87
N GLY A 45 -2.67 -5.12 -12.19
CA GLY A 45 -2.23 -3.88 -12.82
C GLY A 45 -0.90 -3.42 -12.25
N ILE A 46 -0.02 -2.96 -13.13
CA ILE A 46 1.28 -2.40 -12.75
C ILE A 46 1.36 -0.89 -12.93
N HIS A 47 2.31 -0.27 -12.25
CA HIS A 47 2.78 1.08 -12.56
C HIS A 47 4.30 1.14 -12.49
N ILE A 48 4.88 2.12 -13.17
CA ILE A 48 6.29 2.49 -13.08
C ILE A 48 6.42 3.92 -12.56
N GLY A 49 7.49 4.16 -11.81
CA GLY A 49 7.95 5.47 -11.38
C GLY A 49 9.11 5.94 -12.26
N VAL A 50 9.04 7.19 -12.73
CA VAL A 50 10.09 7.84 -13.54
C VAL A 50 10.43 9.20 -12.91
N PRO A 51 11.70 9.63 -12.85
CA PRO A 51 12.07 10.93 -12.28
C PRO A 51 11.33 12.10 -12.94
N ARG A 52 11.00 13.12 -12.14
CA ARG A 52 10.18 14.25 -12.58
C ARG A 52 10.72 14.99 -13.81
N ASP A 53 12.04 15.04 -13.95
CA ASP A 53 12.77 15.76 -14.99
C ASP A 53 12.79 15.06 -16.36
N ARG A 54 12.33 13.80 -16.43
CA ARG A 54 12.26 13.04 -17.70
C ARG A 54 11.09 13.43 -18.57
N ILE A 55 10.02 13.95 -17.98
CA ILE A 55 8.84 14.43 -18.70
C ILE A 55 8.61 15.91 -18.35
N GLU A 56 8.80 16.76 -19.35
CA GLU A 56 8.49 18.19 -19.27
C GLU A 56 6.97 18.40 -19.28
N GLY A 57 6.39 18.79 -18.16
CA GLY A 57 4.95 19.02 -18.02
C GLY A 57 4.52 19.13 -16.57
N GLU A 58 3.31 19.62 -16.31
CA GLU A 58 2.73 19.74 -14.95
C GLU A 58 1.35 19.09 -14.82
N ALA A 59 0.71 18.78 -15.96
CA ALA A 59 -0.62 18.18 -15.99
C ALA A 59 -0.53 16.65 -16.06
N GLY A 60 -1.48 15.98 -15.40
CA GLY A 60 -1.71 14.55 -15.61
C GLY A 60 -2.37 14.28 -16.95
N LEU A 61 -2.01 13.16 -17.58
CA LEU A 61 -2.59 12.68 -18.84
C LEU A 61 -3.41 11.42 -18.60
N ILE A 62 -4.49 11.27 -19.37
CA ILE A 62 -5.26 10.03 -19.49
C ILE A 62 -5.30 9.68 -20.97
N LEU A 63 -4.66 8.57 -21.33
CA LEU A 63 -4.52 8.09 -22.68
C LEU A 63 -5.42 6.87 -22.88
N GLN A 64 -6.12 6.82 -24.00
CA GLN A 64 -6.82 5.61 -24.41
C GLN A 64 -5.84 4.69 -25.14
N THR A 65 -5.70 3.45 -24.67
CA THR A 65 -4.89 2.42 -25.33
C THR A 65 -5.80 1.43 -26.06
N SER A 66 -5.21 0.50 -26.80
CA SER A 66 -5.98 -0.58 -27.45
C SER A 66 -6.61 -1.56 -26.46
N LYS A 67 -6.12 -1.60 -25.21
CA LYS A 67 -6.54 -2.56 -24.17
C LYS A 67 -7.29 -1.90 -23.01
N SER A 68 -6.94 -0.65 -22.65
CA SER A 68 -7.44 0.03 -21.45
C SER A 68 -7.16 1.54 -21.50
N VAL A 69 -6.96 2.17 -20.34
CA VAL A 69 -6.49 3.54 -20.18
C VAL A 69 -5.11 3.56 -19.52
N LEU A 70 -4.25 4.48 -19.96
CA LEU A 70 -2.96 4.77 -19.35
C LEU A 70 -2.99 6.17 -18.74
N PHE A 71 -2.72 6.26 -17.46
CA PHE A 71 -2.46 7.46 -16.70
C PHE A 71 -0.97 7.79 -16.70
N VAL A 72 -0.66 9.08 -16.89
CA VAL A 72 0.68 9.66 -16.70
C VAL A 72 0.51 10.78 -15.68
N ILE A 73 0.77 10.50 -14.41
CA ILE A 73 0.40 11.39 -13.29
C ILE A 73 1.65 11.99 -12.67
N PRO A 74 1.76 13.33 -12.60
CA PRO A 74 2.85 13.97 -11.85
C PRO A 74 2.59 13.75 -10.36
N TRP A 75 3.59 13.24 -9.65
CA TRP A 75 3.50 12.97 -8.23
C TRP A 75 4.79 13.37 -7.50
N SER A 76 4.75 14.54 -6.86
CA SER A 76 5.90 15.11 -6.15
C SER A 76 7.16 15.12 -7.04
N ARG A 77 8.14 14.25 -6.77
CA ARG A 77 9.42 14.15 -7.48
C ARG A 77 9.43 13.13 -8.63
N TYR A 78 8.28 12.56 -8.99
CA TYR A 78 8.17 11.51 -10.00
C TYR A 78 6.98 11.70 -10.93
N TRP A 79 6.99 10.93 -12.00
CA TRP A 79 5.82 10.58 -12.79
C TRP A 79 5.46 9.13 -12.49
N VAL A 80 4.18 8.91 -12.22
CA VAL A 80 3.62 7.57 -12.11
C VAL A 80 2.86 7.24 -13.38
N ILE A 81 3.28 6.17 -14.04
CA ILE A 81 2.81 5.77 -15.35
C ILE A 81 2.24 4.36 -15.27
N GLY A 82 1.00 4.18 -15.70
CA GLY A 82 0.31 2.89 -15.65
C GLY A 82 -1.15 3.08 -16.06
N THR A 83 -1.98 2.07 -16.21
CA THR A 83 -1.82 0.71 -15.68
C THR A 83 -2.00 -0.32 -16.77
N THR A 84 -1.59 -1.56 -16.48
CA THR A 84 -2.06 -2.76 -17.17
C THR A 84 -3.35 -3.30 -16.53
N ASP A 85 -3.99 -4.24 -17.24
CA ASP A 85 -5.16 -4.99 -16.78
C ASP A 85 -5.09 -6.41 -17.35
N THR A 86 -4.51 -7.34 -16.58
CA THR A 86 -4.32 -8.73 -16.99
C THR A 86 -4.96 -9.70 -15.98
N PRO A 87 -5.70 -10.73 -16.43
CA PRO A 87 -6.20 -11.77 -15.53
C PRO A 87 -5.07 -12.39 -14.72
N TRP A 88 -5.32 -12.63 -13.43
CA TRP A 88 -4.30 -13.15 -12.52
C TRP A 88 -4.68 -14.52 -11.96
N THR A 89 -3.76 -15.48 -12.06
CA THR A 89 -3.94 -16.87 -11.60
C THR A 89 -2.80 -17.35 -10.69
N GLU A 90 -1.78 -16.53 -10.49
CA GLU A 90 -0.62 -16.86 -9.66
C GLU A 90 -0.86 -16.47 -8.20
N ASP A 91 0.20 -16.51 -7.39
CA ASP A 91 0.17 -16.12 -5.97
C ASP A 91 -0.50 -14.75 -5.75
N LEU A 92 -1.47 -14.69 -4.83
CA LEU A 92 -2.19 -13.46 -4.49
C LEU A 92 -1.36 -12.54 -3.59
N MET A 93 -0.38 -13.08 -2.85
CA MET A 93 0.41 -12.34 -1.89
C MET A 93 1.42 -11.41 -2.55
N ASN A 94 2.13 -11.91 -3.55
CA ASN A 94 3.26 -11.19 -4.15
C ASN A 94 3.07 -10.99 -5.66
N PRO A 95 2.05 -10.22 -6.09
CA PRO A 95 1.97 -9.81 -7.49
C PRO A 95 3.17 -8.94 -7.85
N VAL A 96 3.77 -9.20 -9.01
CA VAL A 96 4.97 -8.51 -9.51
C VAL A 96 4.79 -8.07 -10.96
N ALA A 97 5.52 -7.03 -11.36
CA ALA A 97 5.58 -6.62 -12.75
C ALA A 97 6.47 -7.59 -13.55
N THR A 98 6.20 -7.70 -14.84
CA THR A 98 7.04 -8.45 -15.80
C THR A 98 7.72 -7.48 -16.76
N ALA A 99 8.75 -7.93 -17.47
CA ALA A 99 9.39 -7.13 -18.51
C ALA A 99 8.38 -6.70 -19.59
N THR A 100 7.48 -7.62 -19.97
CA THR A 100 6.41 -7.37 -20.94
C THR A 100 5.44 -6.29 -20.47
N ASP A 101 5.12 -6.23 -19.18
CA ASP A 101 4.27 -5.19 -18.61
C ASP A 101 4.94 -3.81 -18.68
N ILE A 102 6.21 -3.75 -18.29
CA ILE A 102 7.00 -2.51 -18.27
C ILE A 102 7.20 -1.99 -19.70
N ASP A 103 7.55 -2.87 -20.64
CA ASP A 103 7.66 -2.58 -22.07
C ASP A 103 6.36 -1.99 -22.63
N TYR A 104 5.22 -2.57 -22.26
CA TYR A 104 3.92 -2.07 -22.68
C TYR A 104 3.65 -0.66 -22.16
N VAL A 105 3.91 -0.39 -20.88
CA VAL A 105 3.69 0.93 -20.27
C VAL A 105 4.59 1.99 -20.91
N ILE A 106 5.88 1.68 -21.10
CA ILE A 106 6.84 2.57 -21.77
C ILE A 106 6.39 2.85 -23.22
N ALA A 107 6.02 1.80 -23.96
CA ALA A 107 5.61 1.92 -25.35
C ALA A 107 4.34 2.78 -25.50
N GLU A 108 3.33 2.62 -24.64
CA GLU A 108 2.11 3.44 -24.67
C GLU A 108 2.40 4.90 -24.28
N ALA A 109 3.24 5.15 -23.28
CA ALA A 109 3.63 6.51 -22.89
C ALA A 109 4.39 7.22 -24.03
N ASN A 110 5.35 6.54 -24.66
CA ASN A 110 6.18 7.09 -25.73
C ASN A 110 5.41 7.44 -27.03
N LYS A 111 4.14 7.04 -27.16
CA LYS A 111 3.28 7.49 -28.27
C LYS A 111 2.95 8.98 -28.20
N VAL A 112 2.99 9.57 -27.01
CA VAL A 112 2.58 10.97 -26.78
C VAL A 112 3.70 11.85 -26.21
N LEU A 113 4.75 11.25 -25.65
CA LEU A 113 5.87 11.99 -25.10
C LEU A 113 6.77 12.54 -26.19
N ALA A 114 7.09 13.83 -26.11
CA ALA A 114 8.02 14.46 -27.05
C ALA A 114 9.47 13.94 -26.89
N ARG A 115 9.85 13.57 -25.66
CA ARG A 115 11.11 12.89 -25.35
C ARG A 115 10.77 11.48 -24.86
N PRO A 116 11.14 10.44 -25.62
CA PRO A 116 10.89 9.06 -25.19
C PRO A 116 11.64 8.73 -23.91
N ILE A 117 10.99 7.95 -23.04
CA ILE A 117 11.60 7.31 -21.87
C ILE A 117 11.99 5.87 -22.21
N SER A 118 12.89 5.29 -21.42
CA SER A 118 13.42 3.94 -21.56
C SER A 118 13.41 3.20 -20.21
N HIS A 119 13.76 1.90 -20.23
CA HIS A 119 13.96 1.14 -18.99
C HIS A 119 14.97 1.79 -18.04
N ALA A 120 16.00 2.44 -18.57
CA ALA A 120 17.02 3.13 -17.77
C ALA A 120 16.47 4.37 -17.02
N ASP A 121 15.27 4.84 -17.37
CA ASP A 121 14.59 5.95 -16.70
C ASP A 121 13.61 5.47 -15.62
N VAL A 122 13.36 4.16 -15.50
CA VAL A 122 12.48 3.58 -14.49
C VAL A 122 13.22 3.45 -13.17
N VAL A 123 12.75 4.15 -12.14
CA VAL A 123 13.35 4.12 -10.78
C VAL A 123 12.60 3.21 -9.82
N GLY A 124 11.40 2.76 -10.18
CA GLY A 124 10.61 1.86 -9.36
C GLY A 124 9.44 1.29 -10.15
N ASN A 125 8.94 0.14 -9.71
CA ASN A 125 7.72 -0.47 -10.25
C ASN A 125 6.95 -1.14 -9.13
N TRP A 126 5.64 -1.31 -9.32
CA TRP A 126 4.81 -2.11 -8.42
C TRP A 126 3.63 -2.70 -9.17
N ALA A 127 3.15 -3.82 -8.66
CA ALA A 127 1.94 -4.48 -9.11
C ALA A 127 0.93 -4.57 -7.97
N GLY A 128 -0.35 -4.59 -8.33
CA GLY A 128 -1.44 -4.83 -7.38
C GLY A 128 -2.57 -5.59 -8.04
N LEU A 129 -3.35 -6.29 -7.22
CA LEU A 129 -4.48 -7.08 -7.67
C LEU A 129 -5.81 -6.37 -7.37
N ARG A 130 -6.65 -6.26 -8.39
CA ARG A 130 -8.00 -5.72 -8.28
C ARG A 130 -8.98 -6.84 -7.94
N PRO A 131 -9.74 -6.75 -6.84
CA PRO A 131 -10.78 -7.73 -6.51
C PRO A 131 -12.04 -7.49 -7.34
N LEU A 132 -12.12 -8.11 -8.51
CA LEU A 132 -13.22 -7.98 -9.45
C LEU A 132 -14.38 -8.89 -9.07
N LEU A 133 -15.45 -8.28 -8.56
CA LEU A 133 -16.69 -8.97 -8.23
C LEU A 133 -17.36 -9.55 -9.49
N GLN A 134 -17.67 -10.84 -9.48
CA GLN A 134 -18.40 -11.49 -10.56
C GLN A 134 -19.92 -11.25 -10.46
N PRO A 135 -20.67 -11.26 -11.58
CA PRO A 135 -22.12 -11.18 -11.53
C PRO A 135 -22.74 -12.35 -10.74
N GLY A 136 -23.56 -12.02 -9.75
CA GLY A 136 -24.26 -12.99 -8.89
C GLY A 136 -23.56 -13.27 -7.56
N THR A 137 -24.22 -14.06 -6.70
CA THR A 137 -23.66 -14.58 -5.45
C THR A 137 -23.73 -16.09 -5.45
N LYS A 138 -22.92 -16.76 -4.62
CA LYS A 138 -23.04 -18.21 -4.46
C LYS A 138 -24.41 -18.58 -3.86
N THR A 139 -24.85 -19.82 -4.06
CA THR A 139 -26.17 -20.31 -3.62
C THR A 139 -26.35 -20.15 -2.11
N GLY A 140 -27.54 -19.75 -1.65
CA GLY A 140 -27.84 -19.60 -0.21
C GLY A 140 -27.36 -18.30 0.45
N THR A 141 -26.81 -17.37 -0.32
CA THR A 141 -26.27 -16.09 0.17
C THR A 141 -27.33 -15.01 0.27
N GLN A 142 -27.46 -14.36 1.43
CA GLN A 142 -28.21 -13.10 1.52
C GLN A 142 -27.32 -11.95 1.06
N SER A 143 -27.80 -11.14 0.12
CA SER A 143 -27.00 -10.03 -0.42
C SER A 143 -27.84 -8.78 -0.62
N ALA A 144 -27.17 -7.64 -0.49
CA ALA A 144 -27.69 -6.36 -0.92
C ALA A 144 -26.71 -5.82 -1.97
N LYS A 145 -27.17 -5.71 -3.23
CA LYS A 145 -26.40 -4.99 -4.24
C LYS A 145 -26.50 -3.50 -3.94
N VAL A 146 -25.46 -2.96 -3.30
CA VAL A 146 -25.47 -1.57 -2.83
C VAL A 146 -25.10 -0.60 -3.95
N SER A 147 -24.23 -1.02 -4.88
CA SER A 147 -23.92 -0.25 -6.09
C SER A 147 -23.56 -1.16 -7.27
N ARG A 148 -23.23 -0.56 -8.42
CA ARG A 148 -22.60 -1.30 -9.54
C ARG A 148 -21.14 -1.64 -9.26
N GLU A 149 -20.52 -1.04 -8.24
CA GLU A 149 -19.08 -1.16 -7.95
C GLU A 149 -18.78 -2.16 -6.84
N HIS A 150 -19.55 -2.18 -5.74
CA HIS A 150 -19.35 -3.08 -4.59
C HIS A 150 -20.63 -3.82 -4.17
N THR A 151 -20.45 -4.94 -3.48
CA THR A 151 -21.55 -5.73 -2.88
C THR A 151 -21.23 -6.09 -1.45
N VAL A 152 -22.26 -6.03 -0.60
CA VAL A 152 -22.22 -6.53 0.77
C VAL A 152 -23.14 -7.75 0.87
N ALA A 153 -22.66 -8.82 1.49
CA ALA A 153 -23.36 -10.09 1.60
C ALA A 153 -23.13 -10.75 2.95
N SER A 154 -23.98 -11.72 3.30
CA SER A 154 -23.80 -12.62 4.43
C SER A 154 -24.01 -14.05 3.99
N SER A 155 -22.97 -14.87 4.18
CA SER A 155 -23.00 -16.31 3.94
C SER A 155 -23.36 -17.12 5.19
N ALA A 156 -23.18 -16.54 6.38
CA ALA A 156 -23.53 -17.16 7.66
C ALA A 156 -23.99 -16.09 8.68
N PRO A 157 -24.86 -16.45 9.66
CA PRO A 157 -25.29 -15.52 10.69
C PRO A 157 -24.11 -14.86 11.42
N GLY A 158 -24.10 -13.53 11.45
CA GLY A 158 -23.05 -12.74 12.08
C GLY A 158 -21.81 -12.48 11.21
N LEU A 159 -21.67 -13.16 10.08
CA LEU A 159 -20.59 -12.91 9.10
C LEU A 159 -21.10 -12.03 7.96
N VAL A 160 -20.43 -10.90 7.76
CA VAL A 160 -20.68 -9.96 6.66
C VAL A 160 -19.43 -9.92 5.79
N SER A 161 -19.56 -10.08 4.48
CA SER A 161 -18.47 -9.96 3.51
C SER A 161 -18.72 -8.77 2.59
N ILE A 162 -17.66 -8.03 2.28
CA ILE A 162 -17.70 -6.95 1.29
C ILE A 162 -16.61 -7.17 0.24
N ALA A 163 -16.99 -7.05 -1.04
CA ALA A 163 -16.05 -7.12 -2.15
C ALA A 163 -16.42 -6.17 -3.29
N GLY A 164 -15.43 -5.95 -4.17
CA GLY A 164 -15.48 -4.94 -5.21
C GLY A 164 -15.17 -3.54 -4.68
N GLY A 165 -15.65 -2.53 -5.40
CA GLY A 165 -15.45 -1.12 -5.08
C GLY A 165 -14.13 -0.55 -5.54
N LYS A 166 -13.85 0.68 -5.11
CA LYS A 166 -12.64 1.43 -5.46
C LYS A 166 -12.12 2.12 -4.21
N PHE A 167 -10.83 2.47 -4.23
CA PHE A 167 -10.29 3.32 -3.18
C PHE A 167 -11.07 4.63 -3.05
N THR A 168 -11.54 5.24 -4.15
CA THR A 168 -12.33 6.47 -4.10
C THR A 168 -13.69 6.33 -3.41
N THR A 169 -14.24 5.11 -3.30
CA THR A 169 -15.55 4.85 -2.69
C THR A 169 -15.46 4.15 -1.34
N TYR A 170 -14.25 3.99 -0.78
CA TYR A 170 -13.98 3.21 0.44
C TYR A 170 -14.86 3.62 1.64
N ARG A 171 -15.11 4.93 1.83
CA ARG A 171 -15.90 5.43 2.97
C ARG A 171 -17.35 4.97 2.89
N VAL A 172 -17.95 5.06 1.70
CA VAL A 172 -19.34 4.64 1.46
C VAL A 172 -19.43 3.11 1.57
N MET A 173 -18.46 2.39 1.02
CA MET A 173 -18.34 0.94 1.18
C MET A 173 -18.31 0.51 2.66
N ALA A 174 -17.47 1.18 3.47
CA ALA A 174 -17.37 0.90 4.90
C ALA A 174 -18.68 1.20 5.64
N LYS A 175 -19.32 2.34 5.34
CA LYS A 175 -20.65 2.66 5.86
C LYS A 175 -21.66 1.55 5.53
N ASP A 176 -21.71 1.10 4.29
CA ASP A 176 -22.67 0.10 3.85
C ASP A 176 -22.45 -1.26 4.51
N ALA A 177 -21.19 -1.68 4.69
CA ALA A 177 -20.86 -2.90 5.42
C ALA A 177 -21.30 -2.84 6.90
N VAL A 178 -21.06 -1.69 7.56
CA VAL A 178 -21.49 -1.48 8.95
C VAL A 178 -23.01 -1.42 9.06
N ASP A 179 -23.69 -0.69 8.17
CA ASP A 179 -25.15 -0.60 8.16
C ASP A 179 -25.79 -1.98 7.93
N PHE A 180 -25.22 -2.77 7.02
CA PHE A 180 -25.66 -4.14 6.78
C PHE A 180 -25.48 -5.03 8.01
N SER A 181 -24.33 -4.93 8.71
CA SER A 181 -24.08 -5.64 9.97
C SER A 181 -25.06 -5.23 11.09
N LEU A 182 -25.44 -3.95 11.16
CA LEU A 182 -26.39 -3.43 12.14
C LEU A 182 -27.86 -3.74 11.81
N GLY A 183 -28.19 -4.02 10.56
CA GLY A 183 -29.55 -4.28 10.11
C GLY A 183 -30.51 -3.12 10.44
N ALA A 184 -31.66 -3.42 11.06
CA ALA A 184 -32.65 -2.41 11.42
C ALA A 184 -32.13 -1.31 12.37
N ALA A 185 -31.11 -1.62 13.17
CA ALA A 185 -30.53 -0.66 14.12
C ALA A 185 -29.76 0.48 13.42
N ALA A 186 -29.32 0.29 12.16
CA ALA A 186 -28.60 1.30 11.40
C ALA A 186 -29.40 2.61 11.26
N LYS A 187 -30.74 2.52 11.15
CA LYS A 187 -31.62 3.70 11.06
C LYS A 187 -31.53 4.63 12.27
N GLY A 188 -31.28 4.07 13.46
CA GLY A 188 -31.11 4.83 14.70
C GLY A 188 -29.66 5.23 14.98
N ARG A 189 -28.71 4.84 14.13
CA ARG A 189 -27.26 5.03 14.30
C ARG A 189 -26.61 5.44 12.98
N PRO A 190 -27.01 6.59 12.39
CA PRO A 190 -26.47 7.01 11.10
C PRO A 190 -24.95 7.21 11.17
N SER A 191 -24.25 6.83 10.11
CA SER A 191 -22.80 7.05 10.02
C SER A 191 -22.47 8.55 9.95
N VAL A 192 -21.47 8.97 10.73
CA VAL A 192 -20.96 10.34 10.76
C VAL A 192 -19.60 10.48 10.08
N THR A 193 -19.11 9.41 9.42
CA THR A 193 -17.75 9.35 8.84
C THR A 193 -17.51 10.35 7.72
N GLU A 194 -18.57 10.99 7.19
CA GLU A 194 -18.44 12.09 6.22
C GLU A 194 -17.82 13.35 6.83
N HIS A 195 -17.93 13.52 8.14
CA HIS A 195 -17.45 14.71 8.86
C HIS A 195 -16.28 14.40 9.80
N ILE A 196 -15.79 13.16 9.82
CA ILE A 196 -14.64 12.78 10.64
C ILE A 196 -13.37 13.02 9.81
N PRO A 197 -12.48 13.94 10.21
CA PRO A 197 -11.19 14.09 9.56
C PRO A 197 -10.35 12.81 9.75
N LEU A 198 -9.56 12.46 8.74
CA LEU A 198 -8.54 11.42 8.89
C LEU A 198 -7.36 11.94 9.73
N ILE A 199 -6.52 11.02 10.18
CA ILE A 199 -5.26 11.34 10.86
C ILE A 199 -4.44 12.29 9.98
N GLY A 200 -3.84 13.32 10.58
CA GLY A 200 -3.15 14.40 9.87
C GLY A 200 -4.06 15.50 9.31
N ALA A 201 -5.37 15.27 9.14
CA ALA A 201 -6.31 16.30 8.69
C ALA A 201 -6.94 17.08 9.86
N ASP A 202 -7.02 16.48 11.05
CA ASP A 202 -7.50 17.19 12.23
C ASP A 202 -6.53 18.32 12.62
N GLY A 203 -7.04 19.52 12.85
CA GLY A 203 -6.21 20.71 13.10
C GLY A 203 -5.33 21.17 11.93
N PHE A 204 -5.56 20.68 10.70
CA PHE A 204 -4.72 21.01 9.52
C PHE A 204 -4.55 22.52 9.31
N LYS A 205 -5.64 23.31 9.40
CA LYS A 205 -5.57 24.78 9.20
C LYS A 205 -4.80 25.51 10.30
N ALA A 206 -4.87 25.04 11.53
CA ALA A 206 -4.04 25.57 12.61
C ALA A 206 -2.57 25.25 12.35
N ALA A 207 -2.27 24.01 11.96
CA ALA A 207 -0.92 23.57 11.61
C ALA A 207 -0.33 24.37 10.45
N GLU A 208 -1.11 24.62 9.40
CA GLU A 208 -0.73 25.43 8.24
C GLU A 208 -0.32 26.86 8.66
N THR A 209 -1.09 27.47 9.57
CA THR A 209 -0.83 28.83 10.07
C THR A 209 0.42 28.87 10.97
N GLU A 210 0.62 27.83 11.76
CA GLU A 210 1.70 27.73 12.75
C GLU A 210 2.98 27.09 12.18
N LEU A 211 2.96 26.64 10.92
CA LEU A 211 3.98 25.76 10.35
C LEU A 211 5.40 26.29 10.55
N ARG A 212 5.61 27.59 10.33
CA ARG A 212 6.92 28.24 10.54
C ARG A 212 7.39 28.13 12.00
N SER A 213 6.49 28.29 12.95
CA SER A 213 6.81 28.18 14.38
C SER A 213 7.05 26.73 14.80
N ILE A 214 6.35 25.77 14.18
CA ILE A 214 6.49 24.34 14.46
C ILE A 214 7.91 23.88 14.08
N VAL A 215 8.41 24.34 12.93
CA VAL A 215 9.71 23.89 12.40
C VAL A 215 10.88 24.82 12.74
N ASP A 216 10.64 25.85 13.56
CA ASP A 216 11.66 26.83 13.91
C ASP A 216 12.84 26.15 14.62
N GLY A 217 14.06 26.55 14.27
CA GLY A 217 15.29 25.96 14.83
C GLY A 217 15.65 24.56 14.34
N LEU A 218 14.82 23.88 13.53
CA LEU A 218 15.14 22.53 13.01
C LEU A 218 16.07 22.52 11.79
N GLY A 219 16.32 23.69 11.19
CA GLY A 219 17.23 23.82 10.04
C GLY A 219 16.69 23.24 8.73
N TRP A 220 15.40 22.87 8.68
CA TRP A 220 14.77 22.33 7.47
C TRP A 220 14.61 23.39 6.40
N SER A 221 14.84 23.01 5.15
CA SER A 221 14.53 23.87 4.01
C SER A 221 13.02 24.07 3.88
N SER A 222 12.62 25.11 3.14
CA SER A 222 11.20 25.31 2.78
C SER A 222 10.65 24.11 2.01
N SER A 223 11.44 23.52 1.11
CA SER A 223 11.03 22.33 0.35
C SER A 223 10.81 21.09 1.23
N MET A 224 11.65 20.86 2.24
CA MET A 224 11.46 19.78 3.19
C MET A 224 10.23 20.03 4.07
N THR A 225 10.06 21.26 4.55
CA THR A 225 8.90 21.65 5.35
C THR A 225 7.59 21.45 4.58
N ASP A 226 7.53 21.90 3.32
CA ASP A 226 6.38 21.71 2.45
C ASP A 226 6.12 20.23 2.15
N HIS A 227 7.19 19.44 1.96
CA HIS A 227 7.09 17.99 1.76
C HIS A 227 6.46 17.29 2.98
N LEU A 228 6.98 17.56 4.18
CA LEU A 228 6.49 16.97 5.42
C LEU A 228 5.04 17.39 5.70
N PHE A 229 4.71 18.67 5.51
CA PHE A 229 3.35 19.15 5.72
C PHE A 229 2.37 18.55 4.71
N HIS A 230 2.77 18.42 3.44
CA HIS A 230 1.94 17.75 2.43
C HIS A 230 1.73 16.26 2.73
N ARG A 231 2.72 15.60 3.33
CA ARG A 231 2.67 14.16 3.64
C ARG A 231 1.90 13.85 4.93
N TYR A 232 2.20 14.56 6.02
CA TYR A 232 1.69 14.26 7.37
C TYR A 232 0.58 15.21 7.83
N GLY A 233 0.35 16.31 7.10
CA GLY A 233 -0.60 17.34 7.51
C GLY A 233 -0.27 17.90 8.89
N ALA A 234 -1.27 17.95 9.78
CA ALA A 234 -1.11 18.43 11.15
C ALA A 234 -0.13 17.61 12.00
N ASN A 235 0.10 16.34 11.66
CA ASN A 235 1.04 15.48 12.37
C ASN A 235 2.52 15.85 12.08
N VAL A 236 2.78 16.84 11.22
CA VAL A 236 4.11 17.47 11.13
C VAL A 236 4.62 17.96 12.50
N ARG A 237 3.70 18.28 13.43
CA ARG A 237 4.04 18.62 14.82
C ARG A 237 4.76 17.48 15.53
N ASP A 238 4.30 16.25 15.33
CA ASP A 238 4.88 15.06 15.96
C ASP A 238 6.28 14.78 15.38
N ILE A 239 6.44 14.95 14.05
CA ILE A 239 7.76 14.87 13.39
C ILE A 239 8.72 15.92 13.94
N ALA A 240 8.26 17.16 14.07
CA ALA A 240 9.04 18.25 14.64
C ALA A 240 9.42 17.98 16.11
N GLU A 241 8.49 17.46 16.92
CA GLU A 241 8.76 17.10 18.32
C GLU A 241 9.83 16.00 18.43
N ILE A 242 9.77 14.96 17.58
CA ILE A 242 10.80 13.92 17.50
C ILE A 242 12.16 14.55 17.20
N ALA A 243 12.24 15.41 16.18
CA ALA A 243 13.46 16.08 15.75
C ALA A 243 14.00 17.09 16.80
N GLN A 244 13.14 17.73 17.58
CA GLN A 244 13.53 18.64 18.66
C GLN A 244 14.12 17.89 19.87
N LYS A 245 13.57 16.72 20.20
CA LYS A 245 14.07 15.87 21.29
C LYS A 245 15.42 15.26 20.99
N ASP A 246 15.66 14.91 19.72
CA ASP A 246 16.95 14.41 19.25
C ASP A 246 17.32 15.12 17.93
N PRO A 247 18.18 16.15 17.99
CA PRO A 247 18.64 16.87 16.80
C PRO A 247 19.34 15.99 15.76
N SER A 248 19.84 14.80 16.13
CA SER A 248 20.41 13.86 15.17
C SER A 248 19.35 13.22 14.27
N LEU A 249 18.06 13.33 14.63
CA LEU A 249 16.91 12.90 13.82
C LEU A 249 16.37 14.02 12.92
N ALA A 250 16.78 15.27 13.14
CA ALA A 250 16.37 16.43 12.35
C ALA A 250 17.03 16.48 10.96
N VAL A 251 17.98 15.60 10.67
CA VAL A 251 18.70 15.54 9.40
C VAL A 251 18.08 14.51 8.45
N SER A 252 18.29 14.74 7.15
CA SER A 252 17.92 13.77 6.13
C SER A 252 18.74 12.47 6.24
N LEU A 253 18.17 11.37 5.76
CA LEU A 253 18.92 10.14 5.51
C LEU A 253 20.04 10.41 4.50
N GLU A 254 21.20 9.78 4.69
CA GLU A 254 22.40 10.04 3.89
C GLU A 254 22.19 9.68 2.42
N HIS A 255 21.61 8.51 2.18
CA HIS A 255 21.38 7.96 0.84
C HIS A 255 19.94 8.14 0.33
N ALA A 256 19.07 8.74 1.15
CA ALA A 256 17.69 9.07 0.77
C ALA A 256 17.31 10.48 1.26
N PRO A 257 17.96 11.55 0.76
CA PRO A 257 17.92 12.87 1.38
C PRO A 257 16.54 13.56 1.36
N ALA A 258 15.59 13.01 0.62
CA ALA A 258 14.21 13.49 0.60
C ALA A 258 13.40 13.07 1.82
N TYR A 259 13.93 12.17 2.65
CA TYR A 259 13.32 11.68 3.88
C TYR A 259 14.20 12.02 5.08
N LEU A 260 13.57 12.38 6.21
CA LEU A 260 14.25 12.61 7.48
C LEU A 260 14.38 11.31 8.29
N ARG A 261 15.42 11.24 9.12
CA ARG A 261 15.53 10.18 10.14
C ARG A 261 14.33 10.19 11.11
N ALA A 262 13.81 11.38 11.43
CA ALA A 262 12.60 11.53 12.25
C ALA A 262 11.36 10.85 11.64
N GLU A 263 11.24 10.77 10.31
CA GLU A 263 10.13 10.06 9.65
C GLU A 263 10.18 8.56 9.91
N ILE A 264 11.39 7.97 9.94
CA ILE A 264 11.57 6.55 10.28
C ILE A 264 11.13 6.28 11.71
N VAL A 265 11.54 7.13 12.66
CA VAL A 265 11.13 7.00 14.07
C VAL A 265 9.62 7.19 14.21
N TYR A 266 9.02 8.16 13.51
CA TYR A 266 7.58 8.38 13.51
C TYR A 266 6.82 7.18 12.93
N ALA A 267 7.28 6.62 11.82
CA ALA A 267 6.68 5.44 11.20
C ALA A 267 6.57 4.25 12.17
N ILE A 268 7.59 4.05 13.01
CA ILE A 268 7.60 3.00 14.04
C ILE A 268 6.66 3.34 15.20
N THR A 269 6.82 4.54 15.76
CA THR A 269 6.18 4.93 17.03
C THR A 269 4.71 5.33 16.90
N HIS A 270 4.31 5.84 15.73
CA HIS A 270 2.97 6.39 15.49
C HIS A 270 2.20 5.67 14.39
N GLU A 271 2.90 5.02 13.45
CA GLU A 271 2.26 4.36 12.30
C GLU A 271 2.36 2.82 12.33
N GLY A 272 2.93 2.25 13.39
CA GLY A 272 2.97 0.81 13.65
C GLY A 272 3.84 0.03 12.66
N ALA A 273 4.91 0.63 12.13
CA ALA A 273 5.91 -0.09 11.37
C ALA A 273 6.68 -1.05 12.28
N LEU A 274 6.74 -2.33 11.90
CA LEU A 274 7.46 -3.37 12.64
C LEU A 274 8.66 -3.91 11.90
N HIS A 275 8.72 -3.79 10.58
CA HIS A 275 9.80 -4.34 9.74
C HIS A 275 10.35 -3.33 8.73
N LEU A 276 11.51 -3.63 8.13
CA LEU A 276 12.09 -2.79 7.08
C LEU A 276 11.15 -2.60 5.87
N ASP A 277 10.36 -3.62 5.52
CA ASP A 277 9.33 -3.52 4.47
C ASP A 277 8.27 -2.43 4.77
N ASP A 278 7.87 -2.29 6.04
CA ASP A 278 6.92 -1.24 6.44
C ASP A 278 7.53 0.14 6.22
N LEU A 279 8.79 0.30 6.61
CA LEU A 279 9.51 1.55 6.56
C LEU A 279 9.81 1.95 5.12
N MET A 280 10.46 1.08 4.34
CA MET A 280 10.97 1.41 3.01
C MET A 280 9.86 1.52 1.95
N MET A 281 8.79 0.74 2.08
CA MET A 281 7.77 0.61 1.02
C MET A 281 6.44 1.30 1.34
N ARG A 282 5.99 1.24 2.60
CA ARG A 282 4.61 1.64 2.98
C ARG A 282 4.56 2.99 3.68
N ARG A 283 5.37 3.18 4.73
CA ARG A 283 5.41 4.41 5.54
C ARG A 283 6.28 5.47 4.92
N THR A 284 7.41 5.08 4.33
CA THR A 284 8.07 5.84 3.28
C THR A 284 7.77 5.21 1.91
N ARG A 285 8.29 5.77 0.82
CA ARG A 285 8.15 5.21 -0.52
C ARG A 285 9.50 5.07 -1.19
N MET A 286 10.58 4.95 -0.41
CA MET A 286 11.95 4.97 -0.91
C MET A 286 12.19 3.92 -2.00
N VAL A 287 11.59 2.74 -1.84
CA VAL A 287 11.63 1.64 -2.82
C VAL A 287 11.15 2.03 -4.23
N TYR A 288 10.22 2.99 -4.34
CA TYR A 288 9.62 3.40 -5.62
C TYR A 288 10.19 4.74 -6.15
N GLU A 289 11.01 5.39 -5.35
CA GLU A 289 11.43 6.78 -5.53
C GLU A 289 12.94 6.92 -5.77
N TYR A 290 13.72 5.90 -5.43
CA TYR A 290 15.17 5.89 -5.64
C TYR A 290 15.56 4.74 -6.55
N LEU A 291 16.61 4.97 -7.34
CA LEU A 291 17.29 3.88 -8.05
C LEU A 291 17.75 2.82 -7.04
N ASP A 292 17.77 1.56 -7.49
CA ASP A 292 18.15 0.41 -6.67
C ASP A 292 17.37 0.37 -5.34
N GLU A 293 16.08 0.74 -5.35
CA GLU A 293 15.17 0.64 -4.21
C GLU A 293 15.66 1.32 -2.90
N ALA A 294 16.55 2.31 -3.02
CA ALA A 294 17.26 2.94 -1.90
C ALA A 294 18.09 1.96 -1.03
N MET A 295 18.69 0.92 -1.62
CA MET A 295 19.50 -0.08 -0.89
C MET A 295 20.62 0.54 -0.03
N ASP A 296 21.22 1.65 -0.47
CA ASP A 296 22.27 2.33 0.27
C ASP A 296 21.75 2.98 1.57
N ALA A 297 20.46 3.32 1.66
CA ALA A 297 19.85 3.86 2.89
C ALA A 297 19.47 2.75 3.90
N LEU A 298 19.42 1.49 3.46
CA LEU A 298 18.92 0.37 4.25
C LEU A 298 19.68 0.17 5.58
N PRO A 299 21.03 0.24 5.64
CA PRO A 299 21.75 0.08 6.92
C PRO A 299 21.41 1.18 7.92
N GLU A 300 21.27 2.43 7.46
CA GLU A 300 20.90 3.56 8.31
C GLU A 300 19.48 3.42 8.87
N VAL A 301 18.53 3.01 8.01
CA VAL A 301 17.14 2.75 8.42
C VAL A 301 17.06 1.59 9.41
N ALA A 302 17.85 0.53 9.20
CA ALA A 302 17.90 -0.62 10.11
C ALA A 302 18.46 -0.27 11.48
N GLU A 303 19.50 0.56 11.58
CA GLU A 303 20.02 1.01 12.88
C GLU A 303 19.01 1.89 13.63
N LEU A 304 18.29 2.77 12.92
CA LEU A 304 17.17 3.52 13.51
C LEU A 304 16.07 2.58 14.01
N ALA A 305 15.62 1.65 13.17
CA ALA A 305 14.60 0.67 13.54
C ALA A 305 15.00 -0.15 14.76
N LYS A 306 16.23 -0.65 14.76
CA LYS A 306 16.82 -1.40 15.87
C LYS A 306 16.82 -0.60 17.17
N SER A 307 17.25 0.67 17.13
CA SER A 307 17.28 1.53 18.32
C SER A 307 15.89 1.77 18.92
N VAL A 308 14.86 1.89 18.08
CA VAL A 308 13.49 2.21 18.51
C VAL A 308 12.70 0.97 18.91
N LEU A 309 12.79 -0.11 18.13
CA LEU A 309 12.10 -1.39 18.36
C LEU A 309 12.81 -2.29 19.37
N GLY A 310 14.07 -1.97 19.71
CA GLY A 310 14.89 -2.80 20.60
C GLY A 310 15.33 -4.11 19.96
N TRP A 311 15.56 -4.12 18.64
CA TRP A 311 16.08 -5.31 17.96
C TRP A 311 17.48 -5.66 18.44
N SER A 312 17.80 -6.96 18.40
CA SER A 312 19.19 -7.41 18.51
C SER A 312 19.94 -7.15 17.21
N ASP A 313 21.28 -7.16 17.26
CA ASP A 313 22.12 -7.11 16.05
C ASP A 313 21.72 -8.21 15.06
N GLN A 314 21.46 -9.43 15.56
CA GLN A 314 21.03 -10.57 14.75
C GLN A 314 19.68 -10.32 14.06
N GLN A 315 18.72 -9.68 14.73
CA GLN A 315 17.43 -9.35 14.11
C GLN A 315 17.63 -8.28 13.02
N ALA A 316 18.42 -7.25 13.28
CA ALA A 316 18.70 -6.21 12.28
C ALA A 316 19.42 -6.79 11.04
N GLU A 317 20.40 -7.69 11.24
CA GLU A 317 21.06 -8.41 10.14
C GLU A 317 20.07 -9.27 9.35
N ARG A 318 19.18 -10.00 10.02
CA ARG A 318 18.13 -10.81 9.39
C ARG A 318 17.17 -9.96 8.55
N GLU A 319 16.73 -8.82 9.09
CA GLU A 319 15.84 -7.87 8.39
C GLU A 319 16.50 -7.37 7.10
N ILE A 320 17.75 -6.92 7.19
CA ILE A 320 18.53 -6.45 6.03
C ILE A 320 18.70 -7.58 4.99
N GLU A 321 19.05 -8.79 5.44
CA GLU A 321 19.24 -9.94 4.55
C GLU A 321 17.96 -10.29 3.79
N LEU A 322 16.83 -10.38 4.50
CA LEU A 322 15.54 -10.73 3.90
C LEU A 322 15.05 -9.62 2.96
N TYR A 323 15.18 -8.35 3.35
CA TYR A 323 14.84 -7.22 2.49
C TYR A 323 15.65 -7.25 1.18
N ARG A 324 16.96 -7.49 1.25
CA ARG A 324 17.82 -7.61 0.05
C ARG A 324 17.42 -8.78 -0.84
N LYS A 325 17.08 -9.93 -0.26
CA LYS A 325 16.61 -11.10 -1.03
C LYS A 325 15.28 -10.81 -1.72
N ARG A 326 14.35 -10.15 -1.02
CA ARG A 326 13.06 -9.70 -1.56
C ARG A 326 13.28 -8.75 -2.75
N ALA A 327 14.08 -7.71 -2.59
CA ALA A 327 14.38 -6.75 -3.65
C ALA A 327 15.05 -7.42 -4.86
N ALA A 328 16.02 -8.30 -4.64
CA ALA A 328 16.64 -9.06 -5.73
C ALA A 328 15.63 -9.95 -6.48
N ALA A 329 14.67 -10.55 -5.77
CA ALA A 329 13.63 -11.37 -6.38
C ALA A 329 12.57 -10.53 -7.12
N ASP A 330 12.22 -9.34 -6.61
CA ASP A 330 11.38 -8.37 -7.31
C ASP A 330 12.06 -7.89 -8.61
N ALA A 331 13.37 -7.60 -8.57
CA ALA A 331 14.16 -7.21 -9.74
C ALA A 331 14.25 -8.34 -10.78
N ASP A 332 14.55 -9.57 -10.36
CA ASP A 332 14.55 -10.73 -11.26
C ASP A 332 13.17 -10.98 -11.87
N ALA A 333 12.10 -10.83 -11.09
CA ALA A 333 10.73 -10.93 -11.58
C ALA A 333 10.39 -9.88 -12.66
N ALA A 334 10.87 -8.64 -12.48
CA ALA A 334 10.70 -7.56 -13.45
C ALA A 334 11.43 -7.81 -14.78
N ASP A 335 12.43 -8.69 -14.81
CA ASP A 335 13.15 -9.13 -16.02
C ASP A 335 12.49 -10.36 -16.70
N GLN A 336 11.53 -11.01 -16.03
CA GLN A 336 10.86 -12.19 -16.59
C GLN A 336 9.84 -11.83 -17.68
N PRO A 337 9.65 -12.68 -18.69
CA PRO A 337 8.77 -12.39 -19.83
C PRO A 337 7.27 -12.54 -19.54
N ASP A 338 6.90 -13.32 -18.52
CA ASP A 338 5.51 -13.68 -18.22
C ASP A 338 5.22 -13.83 -16.72
N ASP A 339 3.93 -13.80 -16.36
CA ASP A 339 3.46 -13.85 -14.97
C ASP A 339 3.93 -15.10 -14.21
N ALA A 340 3.93 -16.26 -14.88
CA ALA A 340 4.29 -17.52 -14.23
C ALA A 340 5.78 -17.59 -13.92
N SER A 341 6.65 -17.11 -14.81
CA SER A 341 8.09 -17.01 -14.57
C SER A 341 8.41 -15.93 -13.53
N ALA A 342 7.76 -14.77 -13.59
CA ALA A 342 7.92 -13.70 -12.59
C ALA A 342 7.48 -14.13 -11.19
N ALA A 343 6.33 -14.82 -11.07
CA ALA A 343 5.86 -15.35 -9.79
C ALA A 343 6.84 -16.38 -9.19
N ARG A 344 7.44 -17.25 -10.02
CA ARG A 344 8.48 -18.19 -9.57
C ARG A 344 9.74 -17.48 -9.11
N ALA A 345 10.20 -16.45 -9.82
CA ALA A 345 11.34 -15.64 -9.41
C ALA A 345 11.06 -14.99 -8.05
N ARG A 346 9.89 -14.35 -7.90
CA ARG A 346 9.51 -13.70 -6.65
C ARG A 346 9.39 -14.67 -5.47
N ALA A 347 8.89 -15.89 -5.70
CA ALA A 347 8.75 -16.92 -4.68
C ALA A 347 10.10 -17.45 -4.13
N ALA A 348 11.24 -17.10 -4.75
CA ALA A 348 12.56 -17.45 -4.23
C ALA A 348 12.93 -16.65 -2.96
N ALA A 349 12.33 -15.47 -2.77
CA ALA A 349 12.48 -14.69 -1.54
C ALA A 349 11.52 -15.18 -0.46
N VAL A 350 12.05 -15.29 0.76
CA VAL A 350 11.26 -15.66 1.94
C VAL A 350 10.68 -14.40 2.55
N GLU A 351 9.39 -14.41 2.86
CA GLU A 351 8.73 -13.34 3.58
C GLU A 351 9.27 -13.21 5.00
N ILE A 352 9.39 -11.97 5.47
CA ILE A 352 9.88 -11.69 6.82
C ILE A 352 8.97 -12.29 7.88
N VAL A 353 7.67 -12.16 7.65
CA VAL A 353 6.59 -12.77 8.42
C VAL A 353 5.66 -13.47 7.42
N PRO A 354 5.80 -14.78 7.22
CA PRO A 354 5.04 -15.50 6.21
C PRO A 354 3.56 -15.58 6.58
N MET A 355 2.69 -15.30 5.61
CA MET A 355 1.26 -15.54 5.74
C MET A 355 0.95 -17.03 5.82
N ILE A 356 -0.09 -17.37 6.56
CA ILE A 356 -0.58 -18.74 6.69
C ILE A 356 -1.77 -18.92 5.77
N ASP A 357 -1.69 -19.91 4.88
CA ASP A 357 -2.79 -20.30 4.01
C ASP A 357 -3.98 -20.80 4.86
N LEU A 358 -5.12 -20.14 4.70
CA LEU A 358 -6.37 -20.43 5.40
C LEU A 358 -6.98 -21.78 4.96
N GLY A 359 -6.59 -22.32 3.81
CA GLY A 359 -6.98 -23.64 3.31
C GLY A 359 -6.06 -24.79 3.73
N ALA A 360 -4.88 -24.49 4.29
CA ALA A 360 -3.85 -25.49 4.63
C ALA A 360 -4.05 -26.14 6.01
N SER A 361 -5.14 -25.84 6.72
CA SER A 361 -5.48 -26.55 7.96
C SER A 361 -6.00 -27.95 7.65
N SER A 362 -5.09 -28.92 7.71
CA SER A 362 -5.34 -30.37 7.80
C SER A 362 -6.03 -30.76 9.09
#